data_AF-A0A919XIU8-F1
#
_entry.id   AF-A0A919XIU8-F1
#
_cell.length_a   1.000
_cell.length_b   1.000
_cell.length_c   1.000
_cell.angle_alpha   90.00
_cell.angle_beta   90.00
_cell.angle_gamma   90.00
#
_symmetry.space_group_name_H-M   'P 1'
#
loop_
_entity.id
_entity.type
_entity.pdbx_description
1 polymer ?
#
loop_
_entity_poly.entity_id
_entity_poly.type
_entity_poly.pdbx_seq_one_letter_code
_entity_poly.pdbx_strand_id
1 'polypeptide(L)'
;MTLLLAMEMLQQGKIKTSDLVKVSKHAASTEGSSLFLKPGEVMPLRNLLKGIVLVSGNDATVALAEHMAGTEANFVKLMNNKAKTLGLVNTHFVNVHGLDHKDHFSCAYDMFIIAKSLLRHQRILKLTSLKYATIPRNSQTRMMLKNTNTLLGKYRGVDGLKTGTTDKAKYCLTATAKKQGTRVVAVVMGEPTVRKRDKEMAGLLDLSLQRRFVDRQMTRRHSRGKSFFA
;
A
#
# COMPACT_ATOMS: atom_id res chain seq x y z
N MET A 1 -1.19 -0.27 5.62
CA MET A 1 -2.57 -0.50 6.10
C MET A 1 -3.60 0.38 5.40
N THR A 2 -3.38 1.69 5.26
CA THR A 2 -4.32 2.63 4.61
C THR A 2 -4.81 2.19 3.23
N LEU A 3 -3.90 1.77 2.34
CA LEU A 3 -4.26 1.24 1.02
C LEU A 3 -5.11 -0.05 1.08
N LEU A 4 -4.91 -0.92 2.08
CA LEU A 4 -5.72 -2.13 2.26
C LEU A 4 -7.17 -1.75 2.60
N LEU A 5 -7.37 -0.89 3.58
CA LEU A 5 -8.71 -0.41 3.95
C LEU A 5 -9.38 0.32 2.77
N ALA A 6 -8.65 1.14 2.03
CA ALA A 6 -9.18 1.82 0.84
C ALA A 6 -9.64 0.81 -0.23
N MET A 7 -8.86 -0.23 -0.50
CA MET A 7 -9.25 -1.26 -1.47
C MET A 7 -10.44 -2.09 -0.99
N GLU A 8 -10.52 -2.41 0.30
CA GLU A 8 -11.67 -3.10 0.89
C GLU A 8 -12.95 -2.26 0.76
N MET A 9 -12.90 -0.96 1.11
CA MET A 9 -14.08 -0.08 1.01
C MET A 9 -14.49 0.16 -0.45
N LEU A 10 -13.53 0.27 -1.38
CA LEU A 10 -13.81 0.32 -2.82
C LEU A 10 -14.49 -0.95 -3.32
N GLN A 11 -14.05 -2.13 -2.86
CA GLN A 11 -14.66 -3.41 -3.24
C GLN A 11 -16.06 -3.57 -2.65
N GLN A 12 -16.29 -3.05 -1.45
CA GLN A 12 -17.61 -3.04 -0.79
C GLN A 12 -18.55 -1.97 -1.36
N GLY A 13 -18.09 -1.11 -2.27
CA GLY A 13 -18.88 0.00 -2.82
C GLY A 13 -19.16 1.15 -1.85
N LYS A 14 -18.49 1.18 -0.69
CA LYS A 14 -18.63 2.24 0.32
C LYS A 14 -18.03 3.57 -0.12
N ILE A 15 -17.04 3.50 -1.01
CA ILE A 15 -16.42 4.64 -1.68
C ILE A 15 -16.24 4.30 -3.16
N LYS A 16 -16.10 5.32 -4.00
CA LYS A 16 -15.81 5.19 -5.43
C LYS A 16 -14.54 5.99 -5.74
N THR A 17 -13.81 5.54 -6.76
CA THR A 17 -12.64 6.27 -7.28
C THR A 17 -12.98 7.65 -7.86
N SER A 18 -14.26 7.92 -8.11
CA SER A 18 -14.80 9.20 -8.57
C SER A 18 -15.15 10.17 -7.45
N ASP A 19 -15.20 9.71 -6.19
CA ASP A 19 -15.62 10.53 -5.07
C ASP A 19 -14.72 11.77 -4.96
N LEU A 20 -15.36 12.91 -4.76
CA LEU A 20 -14.69 14.19 -4.60
C LEU A 20 -14.31 14.37 -3.13
N VAL A 21 -13.01 14.41 -2.88
CA VAL A 21 -12.47 14.54 -1.53
C VAL A 21 -12.04 16.00 -1.33
N LYS A 22 -12.65 16.66 -0.34
CA LYS A 22 -12.27 18.00 0.08
C LYS A 22 -11.11 17.91 1.08
N VAL A 23 -10.02 18.61 0.79
CA VAL A 23 -8.81 18.62 1.61
C VAL A 23 -9.02 19.54 2.82
N SER A 24 -8.80 19.00 4.02
CA SER A 24 -8.87 19.76 5.27
C SER A 24 -7.61 20.61 5.49
N LYS A 25 -7.66 21.54 6.45
CA LYS A 25 -6.45 22.25 6.90
C LYS A 25 -5.42 21.28 7.46
N HIS A 26 -5.87 20.29 8.23
CA HIS A 26 -5.02 19.25 8.85
C HIS A 26 -4.26 18.44 7.80
N ALA A 27 -4.97 17.92 6.80
CA ALA A 27 -4.38 17.19 5.68
C ALA A 27 -3.35 18.04 4.93
N ALA A 28 -3.69 19.27 4.58
CA ALA A 28 -2.79 20.18 3.87
C ALA A 28 -1.54 20.58 4.67
N SER A 29 -1.64 20.63 6.01
CA SER A 29 -0.52 20.95 6.90
C SER A 29 0.37 19.76 7.25
N THR A 30 0.00 18.54 6.81
CA THR A 30 0.75 17.33 7.16
C THR A 30 2.14 17.34 6.48
N GLU A 31 3.19 17.21 7.28
CA GLU A 31 4.58 17.27 6.82
C GLU A 31 5.01 16.03 6.01
N GLY A 32 6.22 16.09 5.44
CA GLY A 32 6.85 15.00 4.69
C GLY A 32 6.50 14.99 3.20
N SER A 33 6.48 13.81 2.60
CA SER A 33 6.15 13.67 1.17
C SER A 33 4.72 14.14 0.92
N SER A 34 4.49 14.88 -0.16
CA SER A 34 3.24 15.63 -0.34
C SER A 34 2.87 15.80 -1.82
N LEU A 35 1.57 15.92 -2.09
CA LEU A 35 1.05 16.46 -3.36
C LEU A 35 0.96 18.00 -3.34
N PHE A 36 1.32 18.63 -2.22
CA PHE A 36 1.19 20.06 -1.95
C PHE A 36 -0.28 20.53 -2.07
N LEU A 37 -1.21 19.72 -1.57
CA LEU A 37 -2.64 20.04 -1.58
C LEU A 37 -2.92 21.28 -0.71
N LYS A 38 -3.87 22.12 -1.15
CA LYS A 38 -4.28 23.32 -0.40
C LYS A 38 -5.54 23.07 0.42
N PRO A 39 -5.74 23.74 1.57
CA PRO A 39 -7.00 23.67 2.30
C PRO A 39 -8.19 24.05 1.42
N GLY A 40 -9.23 23.23 1.43
CA GLY A 40 -10.44 23.43 0.62
C GLY A 40 -10.33 22.95 -0.82
N GLU A 41 -9.14 22.54 -1.29
CA GLU A 41 -8.97 21.90 -2.59
C GLU A 41 -9.84 20.64 -2.68
N VAL A 42 -10.43 20.38 -3.84
CA VAL A 42 -11.29 19.20 -4.07
C VAL A 42 -10.67 18.35 -5.15
N MET A 43 -10.39 17.09 -4.83
CA MET A 43 -9.72 16.17 -5.74
C MET A 43 -10.44 14.82 -5.81
N PRO A 44 -10.57 14.20 -6.99
CA PRO A 44 -11.09 12.85 -7.07
C PRO A 44 -10.21 11.84 -6.33
N LEU A 45 -10.83 10.91 -5.60
CA LEU A 45 -10.15 9.89 -4.79
C LEU A 45 -9.10 9.09 -5.58
N ARG A 46 -9.32 8.83 -6.88
CA ARG A 46 -8.33 8.19 -7.77
C ARG A 46 -7.00 8.93 -7.86
N ASN A 47 -6.99 10.25 -7.77
CA ASN A 47 -5.77 11.06 -7.85
C ASN A 47 -5.04 11.04 -6.50
N LEU A 48 -5.79 11.09 -5.38
CA LEU A 48 -5.22 10.89 -4.05
C LEU A 48 -4.55 9.52 -3.94
N LEU A 49 -5.22 8.44 -4.37
CA LEU A 49 -4.63 7.10 -4.40
C LEU A 49 -3.32 7.04 -5.20
N LYS A 50 -3.25 7.73 -6.35
CA LYS A 50 -2.00 7.84 -7.12
C LYS A 50 -0.92 8.59 -6.34
N GLY A 51 -1.26 9.67 -5.65
CA GLY A 51 -0.33 10.41 -4.79
C GLY A 51 0.23 9.55 -3.65
N ILE A 52 -0.63 8.81 -2.97
CA ILE A 52 -0.24 7.89 -1.89
C ILE A 52 0.69 6.80 -2.42
N VAL A 53 0.34 6.18 -3.55
CA VAL A 53 1.11 5.04 -4.09
C VAL A 53 2.44 5.49 -4.69
N LEU A 54 2.45 6.53 -5.54
CA LEU A 54 3.64 6.89 -6.30
C LEU A 54 4.61 7.71 -5.46
N VAL A 55 4.13 8.81 -4.86
CA VAL A 55 5.00 9.76 -4.15
C VAL A 55 4.91 9.67 -2.64
N SER A 56 4.10 8.75 -2.08
CA SER A 56 3.90 8.63 -0.63
C SER A 56 3.32 9.90 0.01
N GLY A 57 2.43 10.59 -0.70
CA GLY A 57 1.85 11.86 -0.23
C GLY A 57 1.08 11.70 1.09
N ASN A 58 1.59 12.30 2.17
CA ASN A 58 1.01 12.26 3.50
C ASN A 58 -0.29 13.08 3.56
N ASP A 59 -0.30 14.26 2.94
CA ASP A 59 -1.49 15.10 2.75
C ASP A 59 -2.64 14.34 2.08
N ALA A 60 -2.34 13.63 0.98
CA ALA A 60 -3.30 12.78 0.30
C ALA A 60 -3.77 11.60 1.16
N THR A 61 -2.88 11.06 2.01
CA THR A 61 -3.18 9.95 2.91
C THR A 61 -4.14 10.39 4.02
N VAL A 62 -3.91 11.56 4.63
CA VAL A 62 -4.79 12.14 5.66
C VAL A 62 -6.13 12.52 5.05
N ALA A 63 -6.16 13.21 3.91
CA ALA A 63 -7.41 13.58 3.24
C ALA A 63 -8.28 12.35 2.89
N LEU A 64 -7.65 11.28 2.39
CA LEU A 64 -8.35 10.02 2.12
C LEU A 64 -8.87 9.36 3.40
N ALA A 65 -8.10 9.38 4.48
CA ALA A 65 -8.51 8.81 5.76
C ALA A 65 -9.70 9.57 6.39
N GLU A 66 -9.65 10.90 6.38
CA GLU A 66 -10.74 11.76 6.84
C GLU A 66 -12.00 11.54 6.01
N HIS A 67 -11.89 11.43 4.68
CA HIS A 67 -13.03 11.12 3.82
C HIS A 67 -13.69 9.76 4.15
N MET A 68 -12.88 8.74 4.44
CA MET A 68 -13.36 7.38 4.68
C MET A 68 -13.90 7.14 6.10
N ALA A 69 -13.46 7.91 7.09
CA ALA A 69 -13.76 7.65 8.50
C ALA A 69 -14.21 8.90 9.29
N GLY A 70 -14.42 10.03 8.61
CA GLY A 70 -14.74 11.34 9.19
C GLY A 70 -13.52 12.07 9.77
N THR A 71 -12.62 11.35 10.46
CA THR A 71 -11.40 11.89 11.05
C THR A 71 -10.22 10.93 10.90
N GLU A 72 -9.00 11.45 10.94
CA GLU A 72 -7.79 10.61 10.96
C GLU A 72 -7.79 9.65 12.15
N ALA A 73 -8.17 10.13 13.34
CA ALA A 73 -8.21 9.30 14.56
C ALA A 73 -9.17 8.11 14.43
N ASN A 74 -10.34 8.30 13.81
CA ASN A 74 -11.24 7.20 13.52
C ASN A 74 -10.66 6.21 12.50
N PHE A 75 -9.93 6.71 11.51
CA PHE A 75 -9.25 5.84 10.56
C PHE A 75 -8.13 5.02 11.21
N VAL A 76 -7.36 5.61 12.13
CA VAL A 76 -6.34 4.89 12.92
C VAL A 76 -6.97 3.76 13.75
N LYS A 77 -8.17 3.98 14.34
CA LYS A 77 -8.94 2.91 14.98
C LYS A 77 -9.26 1.77 14.00
N LEU A 78 -9.67 2.09 12.76
CA LEU A 78 -9.91 1.08 11.72
C LEU A 78 -8.62 0.33 11.35
N MET A 79 -7.48 1.02 11.28
CA MET A 79 -6.17 0.41 11.00
C MET A 79 -5.79 -0.61 12.06
N ASN A 80 -5.93 -0.25 13.34
CA ASN A 80 -5.62 -1.13 14.47
C ASN A 80 -6.63 -2.28 14.62
N ASN A 81 -7.92 -2.03 14.36
CA ASN A 81 -8.91 -3.10 14.31
C ASN A 81 -8.59 -4.09 13.20
N LYS A 82 -8.23 -3.61 12.00
CA LYS A 82 -7.79 -4.47 10.90
C LYS A 82 -6.53 -5.26 11.28
N ALA A 83 -5.55 -4.63 11.92
CA ALA A 83 -4.36 -5.30 12.41
C ALA A 83 -4.70 -6.48 13.34
N LYS A 84 -5.61 -6.27 14.30
CA LYS A 84 -6.13 -7.35 15.17
C LYS A 84 -6.80 -8.46 14.37
N THR A 85 -7.68 -8.14 13.42
CA THR A 85 -8.35 -9.16 12.59
C THR A 85 -7.40 -9.98 11.72
N LEU A 86 -6.24 -9.42 11.38
CA LEU A 86 -5.20 -10.10 10.62
C LEU A 86 -4.18 -10.83 11.51
N GLY A 87 -4.31 -10.75 12.83
CA GLY A 87 -3.39 -11.38 13.79
C GLY A 87 -2.01 -10.69 13.87
N LEU A 88 -1.92 -9.40 13.55
CA LEU A 88 -0.67 -8.64 13.56
C LEU A 88 -0.30 -8.23 14.98
N VAL A 89 0.37 -9.13 15.71
CA VAL A 89 0.71 -8.92 17.13
C VAL A 89 1.90 -7.99 17.35
N ASN A 90 2.67 -7.69 16.31
CA ASN A 90 3.86 -6.82 16.37
C ASN A 90 3.64 -5.52 15.60
N THR A 91 2.40 -5.04 15.53
CA THR A 91 2.03 -3.84 14.76
C THR A 91 1.08 -2.94 15.53
N HIS A 92 1.41 -1.65 15.60
CA HIS A 92 0.51 -0.60 16.10
C HIS A 92 0.63 0.66 15.23
N PHE A 93 -0.52 1.22 14.84
CA PHE A 93 -0.59 2.45 14.06
C PHE A 93 -1.09 3.59 14.95
N VAL A 94 -0.44 4.75 14.90
CA VAL A 94 -0.92 5.97 15.59
C VAL A 94 -1.34 7.09 14.63
N ASN A 95 -0.91 6.98 13.37
CA ASN A 95 -1.20 7.93 12.29
C ASN A 95 -1.36 7.14 10.97
N VAL A 96 -1.88 7.80 9.94
CA VAL A 96 -2.23 7.10 8.68
C VAL A 96 -1.11 7.02 7.66
N HIS A 97 -0.09 7.87 7.83
CA HIS A 97 0.98 8.12 6.85
C HIS A 97 2.33 7.49 7.23
N GLY A 98 2.52 7.10 8.48
CA GLY A 98 3.73 6.41 8.95
C GLY A 98 4.90 7.33 9.33
N LEU A 99 4.63 8.59 9.70
CA LEU A 99 5.67 9.42 10.31
C LEU A 99 6.02 8.86 11.69
N ASP A 100 7.28 9.09 12.11
CA ASP A 100 7.85 8.51 13.31
C ASP A 100 7.07 8.89 14.56
N HIS A 101 6.72 7.88 15.35
CA HIS A 101 6.16 8.03 16.68
C HIS A 101 6.53 6.79 17.50
N LYS A 102 6.77 6.96 18.81
CA LYS A 102 7.27 5.88 19.69
C LYS A 102 6.38 4.63 19.67
N ASP A 103 5.06 4.86 19.59
CA ASP A 103 4.06 3.79 19.57
C ASP A 103 3.69 3.36 18.15
N HIS A 104 4.27 3.96 17.09
CA HIS A 104 4.03 3.54 15.70
C HIS A 104 5.10 2.54 15.27
N PHE A 105 4.75 1.26 15.20
CA PHE A 105 5.70 0.20 14.87
C PHE A 105 5.06 -0.95 14.09
N SER A 106 5.91 -1.73 13.43
CA SER A 106 5.58 -2.98 12.75
C SER A 106 6.84 -3.83 12.65
N CYS A 107 6.68 -5.11 12.31
CA CYS A 107 7.78 -5.98 11.87
C CYS A 107 7.64 -6.41 10.40
N ALA A 108 8.69 -7.02 9.84
CA ALA A 108 8.71 -7.47 8.45
C ALA A 108 7.64 -8.53 8.15
N TYR A 109 7.38 -9.44 9.08
CA TYR A 109 6.35 -10.48 8.94
C TYR A 109 4.95 -9.87 8.86
N ASP A 110 4.61 -8.94 9.75
CA ASP A 110 3.29 -8.30 9.74
C ASP A 110 3.09 -7.46 8.46
N MET A 111 4.13 -6.79 7.98
CA MET A 111 4.11 -6.11 6.68
C MET A 111 3.88 -7.08 5.51
N PHE A 112 4.47 -8.27 5.54
CA PHE A 112 4.18 -9.33 4.57
C PHE A 112 2.71 -9.76 4.62
N ILE A 113 2.11 -9.94 5.79
CA ILE A 113 0.70 -10.31 5.94
C ILE A 113 -0.23 -9.20 5.41
N ILE A 114 0.08 -7.93 5.68
CA ILE A 114 -0.65 -6.78 5.12
C ILE A 114 -0.54 -6.78 3.59
N ALA A 115 0.66 -6.96 3.04
CA ALA A 115 0.88 -6.98 1.60
C ALA A 115 0.14 -8.15 0.93
N LYS A 116 0.19 -9.34 1.50
CA LYS A 116 -0.57 -10.52 1.04
C LYS A 116 -2.07 -10.25 1.05
N SER A 117 -2.58 -9.60 2.10
CA SER A 117 -4.00 -9.22 2.20
C SER A 117 -4.38 -8.19 1.14
N LEU A 118 -3.54 -7.16 0.96
CA LEU A 118 -3.73 -6.11 -0.06
C LEU A 118 -3.75 -6.70 -1.49
N LEU A 119 -2.90 -7.68 -1.77
CA LEU A 119 -2.83 -8.34 -3.07
C LEU A 119 -4.06 -9.20 -3.42
N ARG A 120 -4.97 -9.46 -2.48
CA ARG A 120 -6.29 -10.04 -2.80
C ARG A 120 -7.16 -9.06 -3.61
N HIS A 121 -6.86 -7.76 -3.54
CA HIS A 121 -7.54 -6.71 -4.28
C HIS A 121 -6.75 -6.34 -5.54
N GLN A 122 -6.89 -7.12 -6.63
CA GLN A 122 -6.07 -7.01 -7.85
C GLN A 122 -5.99 -5.59 -8.46
N ARG A 123 -6.96 -4.71 -8.17
CA ARG A 123 -6.92 -3.30 -8.58
C ARG A 123 -5.69 -2.56 -8.05
N ILE A 124 -5.14 -2.93 -6.90
CA ILE A 124 -3.96 -2.27 -6.33
C ILE A 124 -2.75 -2.35 -7.27
N LEU A 125 -2.57 -3.49 -7.97
CA LEU A 125 -1.45 -3.69 -8.89
C LEU A 125 -1.51 -2.76 -10.09
N LYS A 126 -2.70 -2.29 -10.50
CA LYS A 126 -2.84 -1.26 -11.55
C LYS A 126 -2.29 0.10 -11.11
N LEU A 127 -2.20 0.35 -9.80
CA LEU A 127 -1.63 1.57 -9.24
C LEU A 127 -0.14 1.38 -8.92
N THR A 128 0.22 0.31 -8.22
CA THR A 128 1.60 0.10 -7.73
C THR A 128 2.59 -0.24 -8.83
N SER A 129 2.12 -0.71 -10.00
CA SER A 129 2.98 -0.97 -11.17
C SER A 129 3.32 0.28 -11.98
N LEU A 130 2.64 1.42 -11.72
CA LEU A 130 2.91 2.66 -12.43
C LEU A 130 4.27 3.23 -12.03
N LYS A 131 5.17 3.39 -13.00
CA LYS A 131 6.43 4.14 -12.79
C LYS A 131 6.18 5.64 -12.67
N TYR A 132 5.26 6.13 -13.49
CA TYR A 132 4.87 7.53 -13.57
C TYR A 132 3.35 7.62 -13.74
N ALA A 133 2.77 8.71 -13.24
CA ALA A 133 1.40 9.07 -13.57
C ALA A 133 1.28 10.60 -13.59
N THR A 134 0.42 11.11 -14.44
CA THR A 134 0.08 12.54 -14.44
C THR A 134 -1.32 12.72 -13.86
N ILE A 135 -1.47 13.66 -12.94
CA ILE A 135 -2.78 14.05 -12.37
C ILE A 135 -3.06 15.53 -12.67
N PRO A 136 -4.32 15.90 -12.92
CA PRO A 136 -4.70 17.31 -12.99
C PRO A 136 -4.59 17.94 -11.60
N ARG A 137 -4.02 19.14 -11.53
CA ARG A 137 -4.00 19.96 -10.30
C ARG A 137 -5.11 21.01 -10.31
N ASN A 138 -5.42 21.55 -11.49
CA ASN A 138 -6.61 22.33 -11.77
C ASN A 138 -6.97 22.17 -13.27
N SER A 139 -7.86 23.02 -13.79
CA SER A 139 -8.26 23.00 -15.20
C SER A 139 -7.12 23.26 -16.19
N GLN A 140 -6.02 23.87 -15.74
CA GLN A 140 -4.94 24.37 -16.60
C GLN A 140 -3.60 23.64 -16.38
N THR A 141 -3.39 23.07 -15.19
CA THR A 141 -2.09 22.54 -14.77
C THR A 141 -2.16 21.06 -14.40
N ARG A 142 -1.04 20.38 -14.66
CA ARG A 142 -0.87 18.95 -14.39
C ARG A 142 0.38 18.73 -13.53
N MET A 143 0.33 17.73 -12.67
CA MET A 143 1.45 17.28 -11.85
C MET A 143 1.88 15.89 -12.29
N MET A 144 3.17 15.72 -12.58
CA MET A 144 3.77 14.42 -12.83
C MET A 144 4.24 13.80 -11.52
N LEU A 145 3.77 12.58 -11.24
CA LEU A 145 4.13 11.77 -10.11
C LEU A 145 5.12 10.70 -10.56
N LYS A 146 6.20 10.52 -9.80
CA LYS A 146 7.18 9.45 -10.00
C LYS A 146 7.10 8.47 -8.85
N ASN A 147 7.06 7.18 -9.16
CA ASN A 147 7.02 6.15 -8.15
C ASN A 147 8.34 6.07 -7.39
N THR A 148 8.25 6.03 -6.07
CA THR A 148 9.37 5.91 -5.15
C THR A 148 10.03 4.52 -5.18
N ASN A 149 9.33 3.49 -5.68
CA ASN A 149 9.90 2.16 -5.91
C ASN A 149 10.78 2.14 -7.17
N THR A 150 12.09 2.27 -6.95
CA THR A 150 13.13 2.31 -7.97
C THR A 150 13.36 0.99 -8.70
N LEU A 151 12.83 -0.13 -8.20
CA LEU A 151 12.91 -1.44 -8.88
C LEU A 151 11.92 -1.56 -10.05
N LEU A 152 10.89 -0.71 -10.12
CA LEU A 152 9.92 -0.76 -11.20
C LEU A 152 10.60 -0.57 -12.57
N GLY A 153 10.58 -1.63 -13.37
CA GLY A 153 11.22 -1.73 -14.67
C GLY A 153 12.75 -1.78 -14.68
N LYS A 154 13.37 -1.90 -13.51
CA LYS A 154 14.77 -2.35 -13.39
C LYS A 154 14.83 -3.84 -13.08
N TYR A 155 13.92 -4.32 -12.24
CA TYR A 155 13.77 -5.74 -11.94
C TYR A 155 12.54 -6.31 -12.67
N ARG A 156 12.75 -7.34 -13.49
CA ARG A 156 11.68 -7.95 -14.30
C ARG A 156 10.63 -8.60 -13.39
N GLY A 157 9.37 -8.25 -13.61
CA GLY A 157 8.24 -8.82 -12.90
C GLY A 157 7.83 -8.08 -11.64
N VAL A 158 8.61 -7.09 -11.15
CA VAL A 158 8.19 -6.21 -10.05
C VAL A 158 7.03 -5.32 -10.50
N ASP A 159 5.94 -5.37 -9.74
CA ASP A 159 4.71 -4.60 -9.99
C ASP A 159 4.17 -3.91 -8.72
N GLY A 160 4.99 -3.82 -7.66
CA GLY A 160 4.66 -3.15 -6.41
C GLY A 160 5.66 -3.42 -5.28
N LEU A 161 5.34 -3.12 -4.01
CA LEU A 161 4.13 -2.43 -3.57
C LEU A 161 4.44 -1.02 -3.09
N LYS A 162 5.30 -0.88 -2.08
CA LYS A 162 5.50 0.41 -1.42
C LYS A 162 6.83 0.49 -0.67
N THR A 163 7.50 1.62 -0.84
CA THR A 163 8.67 2.05 -0.06
C THR A 163 8.24 2.79 1.21
N GLY A 164 9.11 2.84 2.21
CA GLY A 164 8.96 3.71 3.37
C GLY A 164 10.32 4.25 3.79
N THR A 165 10.37 5.52 4.20
CA THR A 165 11.59 6.15 4.72
C THR A 165 11.24 7.14 5.82
N THR A 166 11.92 7.00 6.96
CA THR A 166 11.99 8.02 8.03
C THR A 166 13.40 8.01 8.60
N ASP A 167 13.73 8.99 9.44
CA ASP A 167 15.05 9.07 10.07
C ASP A 167 15.31 7.88 11.00
N LYS A 168 14.28 7.37 11.67
CA LYS A 168 14.38 6.17 12.52
C LYS A 168 14.29 4.87 11.73
N ALA A 169 13.33 4.74 10.81
CA ALA A 169 13.09 3.49 10.08
C ALA A 169 14.11 3.23 8.95
N LYS A 170 14.87 4.26 8.55
CA LYS A 170 15.77 4.23 7.38
C LYS A 170 15.03 3.77 6.12
N TYR A 171 15.67 3.07 5.19
CA TYR A 171 15.10 2.74 3.89
C TYR A 171 14.44 1.36 3.91
N CYS A 172 13.11 1.34 3.82
CA CYS A 172 12.28 0.12 3.81
C CYS A 172 11.61 -0.08 2.43
N LEU A 173 11.35 -1.34 2.07
CA LEU A 173 10.58 -1.70 0.88
C LEU A 173 9.83 -3.02 1.11
N THR A 174 8.52 -2.99 0.83
CA THR A 174 7.74 -4.21 0.59
C THR A 174 7.48 -4.31 -0.91
N ALA A 175 8.07 -5.31 -1.55
CA ALA A 175 7.98 -5.53 -2.99
C ALA A 175 7.14 -6.77 -3.32
N THR A 176 6.55 -6.78 -4.51
CA THR A 176 6.01 -7.99 -5.11
C THR A 176 6.49 -8.10 -6.53
N ALA A 177 6.76 -9.35 -6.93
CA ALA A 177 7.11 -9.68 -8.29
C ALA A 177 6.38 -10.95 -8.73
N LYS A 178 6.08 -11.04 -10.03
CA LYS A 178 5.48 -12.23 -10.64
C LYS A 178 6.37 -12.74 -11.79
N LYS A 179 6.70 -14.02 -11.77
CA LYS A 179 7.46 -14.72 -12.83
C LYS A 179 6.87 -16.11 -13.05
N GLN A 180 6.57 -16.46 -14.30
CA GLN A 180 6.08 -17.80 -14.70
C GLN A 180 4.92 -18.33 -13.83
N GLY A 181 3.93 -17.47 -13.55
CA GLY A 181 2.76 -17.84 -12.74
C GLY A 181 2.95 -17.67 -11.23
N THR A 182 4.17 -17.79 -10.71
CA THR A 182 4.50 -17.62 -9.29
C THR A 182 4.61 -16.14 -8.92
N ARG A 183 3.93 -15.75 -7.82
CA ARG A 183 4.04 -14.41 -7.22
C ARG A 183 4.76 -14.51 -5.88
N VAL A 184 5.75 -13.63 -5.68
CA VAL A 184 6.49 -13.47 -4.43
C VAL A 184 6.16 -12.11 -3.82
N VAL A 185 6.15 -12.06 -2.48
CA VAL A 185 6.19 -10.83 -1.69
C VAL A 185 7.44 -10.89 -0.83
N ALA A 186 8.25 -9.85 -0.86
CA ALA A 186 9.46 -9.73 -0.04
C ALA A 186 9.45 -8.39 0.70
N VAL A 187 10.01 -8.39 1.91
CA VAL A 187 10.05 -7.22 2.80
C VAL A 187 11.49 -7.01 3.27
N VAL A 188 12.00 -5.80 3.10
CA VAL A 188 13.29 -5.32 3.59
C VAL A 188 13.03 -4.07 4.44
N MET A 189 13.66 -3.98 5.60
CA MET A 189 13.49 -2.87 6.54
C MET A 189 14.85 -2.40 7.07
N GLY A 190 14.99 -1.10 7.37
CA GLY A 190 16.15 -0.60 8.11
C GLY A 190 17.44 -0.48 7.30
N GLU A 191 17.40 -0.53 5.97
CA GLU A 191 18.63 -0.43 5.17
C GLU A 191 19.18 1.01 5.19
N PRO A 192 20.51 1.20 5.20
CA PRO A 192 21.13 2.52 5.36
C PRO A 192 21.05 3.38 4.09
N THR A 193 20.83 2.78 2.91
CA THR A 193 20.71 3.52 1.64
C THR A 193 19.69 2.86 0.71
N VAL A 194 19.14 3.66 -0.20
CA VAL A 194 18.30 3.18 -1.33
C VAL A 194 19.02 2.09 -2.13
N ARG A 195 20.32 2.26 -2.41
CA ARG A 195 21.10 1.29 -3.19
C ARG A 195 21.19 -0.06 -2.48
N LYS A 196 21.45 -0.07 -1.17
CA LYS A 196 21.54 -1.32 -0.41
C LYS A 196 20.17 -1.98 -0.30
N ARG A 197 19.12 -1.22 0.04
CA ARG A 197 17.72 -1.68 0.01
C ARG A 197 17.34 -2.37 -1.30
N ASP A 198 17.65 -1.75 -2.43
CA ASP A 198 17.32 -2.29 -3.74
C ASP A 198 18.11 -3.57 -4.05
N LYS A 199 19.40 -3.62 -3.65
CA LYS A 199 20.25 -4.80 -3.81
C LYS A 199 19.74 -5.98 -2.97
N GLU A 200 19.46 -5.77 -1.69
CA GLU A 200 18.93 -6.81 -0.79
C GLU A 200 17.56 -7.31 -1.26
N MET A 201 16.69 -6.38 -1.68
CA MET A 201 15.39 -6.74 -2.22
C MET A 201 15.50 -7.59 -3.50
N ALA A 202 16.37 -7.21 -4.43
CA ALA A 202 16.62 -7.99 -5.64
C ALA A 202 17.14 -9.40 -5.29
N GLY A 203 18.07 -9.52 -4.34
CA GLY A 203 18.59 -10.80 -3.87
C GLY A 203 17.51 -11.71 -3.26
N LEU A 204 16.61 -11.17 -2.43
CA LEU A 204 15.48 -11.92 -1.88
C LEU A 204 14.49 -12.39 -2.95
N LEU A 205 14.20 -11.53 -3.93
CA LEU A 205 13.34 -11.88 -5.06
C LEU A 205 13.98 -12.96 -5.93
N ASP A 206 15.27 -12.87 -6.21
CA ASP A 206 16.02 -13.88 -6.98
C ASP A 206 15.98 -15.23 -6.26
N LEU A 207 16.32 -15.27 -4.97
CA LEU A 207 16.27 -16.49 -4.16
C LEU A 207 14.87 -17.14 -4.19
N SER A 208 13.83 -16.32 -4.12
CA SER A 208 12.44 -16.80 -4.04
C SER A 208 11.87 -17.23 -5.40
N LEU A 209 12.28 -16.59 -6.49
CA LEU A 209 11.78 -16.86 -7.85
C LEU A 209 12.62 -17.88 -8.62
N GLN A 210 13.87 -18.13 -8.21
CA GLN A 210 14.71 -19.20 -8.75
C GLN A 210 14.38 -20.56 -8.15
N ARG A 211 13.99 -20.60 -6.86
CA ARG A 211 13.49 -21.82 -6.23
C ARG A 211 12.19 -22.22 -6.94
N ARG A 212 12.21 -23.37 -7.62
CA ARG A 212 10.99 -24.04 -8.09
C ARG A 212 10.22 -24.54 -6.88
N PHE A 213 9.52 -23.65 -6.20
CA PHE A 213 8.46 -24.06 -5.28
C PHE A 213 7.39 -24.73 -6.15
N VAL A 214 7.33 -26.06 -6.08
CA VAL A 214 6.23 -26.80 -6.69
C VAL A 214 5.03 -26.56 -5.78
N ASP A 215 4.13 -25.69 -6.20
CA ASP A 215 2.82 -25.55 -5.55
C ASP A 215 2.01 -26.82 -5.85
N ARG A 216 2.31 -27.89 -5.11
CA ARG A 216 1.51 -29.12 -5.17
C ARG A 216 0.29 -28.87 -4.30
N GLN A 217 -0.87 -28.80 -4.95
CA GLN A 217 -2.13 -28.88 -4.25
C GLN A 217 -2.25 -30.30 -3.63
N MET A 218 -1.80 -30.45 -2.39
CA MET A 218 -1.74 -31.74 -1.69
C MET A 218 -3.13 -32.33 -1.41
N THR A 219 -4.18 -31.50 -1.43
CA THR A 219 -5.57 -31.94 -1.23
C THR A 219 -6.52 -31.18 -2.16
N ARG A 220 -7.32 -31.89 -2.95
CA ARG A 220 -8.53 -31.32 -3.56
C ARG A 220 -9.61 -31.22 -2.49
N ARG A 221 -10.16 -30.03 -2.24
CA ARG A 221 -11.40 -29.89 -1.46
C ARG A 221 -12.47 -30.75 -2.13
N HIS A 222 -12.85 -31.87 -1.49
CA HIS A 222 -14.08 -32.56 -1.87
C HIS A 222 -15.24 -31.62 -1.58
N SER A 223 -15.91 -31.15 -2.63
CA SER A 223 -17.27 -30.66 -2.52
C SER A 223 -18.09 -31.81 -1.93
N ARG A 224 -18.48 -31.72 -0.65
CA ARG A 224 -19.50 -32.60 -0.10
C ARG A 224 -20.73 -32.41 -0.97
N GLY A 225 -21.03 -33.41 -1.80
CA GLY A 225 -22.28 -33.49 -2.54
C GLY A 225 -23.43 -33.30 -1.56
N LYS A 226 -24.39 -32.48 -1.96
CA LYS A 226 -25.70 -32.47 -1.33
C LYS A 226 -26.24 -33.90 -1.46
N SER A 227 -26.25 -34.64 -0.35
CA SER A 227 -26.99 -35.88 -0.28
C SER A 227 -28.46 -35.51 -0.38
N PHE A 228 -29.09 -35.99 -1.45
CA PHE A 228 -30.52 -36.25 -1.46
C PHE A 228 -30.88 -37.05 -0.21
N PHE A 229 -31.87 -36.58 0.54
CA PHE A 229 -32.80 -37.42 1.27
C PHE A 229 -34.20 -36.92 0.93
N ALA A 230 -35.08 -37.90 0.76
CA ALA A 230 -36.39 -37.87 0.12
C ALA A 230 -37.37 -36.85 0.69
#